data_AF-A0A8J1MN02-F1
#
_entry.id   AF-A0A8J1MN02-F1
#
_cell.length_a   1.000
_cell.length_b   1.000
_cell.length_c   1.000
_cell.angle_alpha   90.00
_cell.angle_beta   90.00
_cell.angle_gamma   90.00
#
_symmetry.space_group_name_H-M   'P 1'
#
loop_
_entity.id
_entity.type
_entity.pdbx_description
1 polymer ?
#
loop_
_entity_poly.entity_id
_entity_poly.type
_entity_poly.pdbx_seq_one_letter_code
_entity_poly.pdbx_strand_id
1 'polypeptide(L)'
;MPDINYLCSLSWSYIKFKRMLNRELTHLSEMSRSGNQVSEYISNTFLDKQNEVDIPSPTQKEREKKKKQQPMCQISGVKKLMHSSSLTHSTVPQFGVKTDQEEALGKELDNLNKWGLNIFRVAEYSNNRPLSCTMYTVFQERELLKTFKIPVDTLMTYMMTLEDHYHADVAYHNSLHAADVTQSTHVLLSTPALEAVFTDLEILAALFAAAIHDVDHPGVSNQFLINTNSELALMYNDESVLENHHLAVGFKLLQEENCDIFQNLTKRQRQTMRKMVIDMVLATDMSKHMSLLADLKTMVETKKVTSSGVLLLDNYTDRIQVLRNMVHCADLSNPTKPLELYRQWTDRILEEFFRQGDKERERGMEISPMCDKHTASVEKSQVGFIDYIVHPLWETWADLVHPDAQDILDTLEDNRDWYQGMIPQSPSPPPDDPDKDEEACIEKFQFELTLEEEAEDSDKDRNSGVEEEDGNCLHEAPEIREPEDEFMTMHEGQAEQTDVYSDNISPVEDS
;
A
#
# COMPACT_ATOMS: atom_id res chain seq x y z
N MET A 1 -8.42 27.10 -0.82
CA MET A 1 -8.04 26.41 0.42
C MET A 1 -8.85 25.12 0.45
N PRO A 2 -8.27 23.94 0.70
CA PRO A 2 -9.08 22.75 0.93
C PRO A 2 -9.92 22.99 2.19
N ASP A 3 -11.21 22.66 2.15
CA ASP A 3 -12.13 22.87 3.25
C ASP A 3 -11.69 22.11 4.51
N ILE A 4 -11.55 22.83 5.63
CA ILE A 4 -11.19 22.32 6.95
C ILE A 4 -12.10 21.15 7.38
N ASN A 5 -13.34 21.13 6.90
CA ASN A 5 -14.30 20.06 7.17
C ASN A 5 -13.91 18.70 6.54
N TYR A 6 -13.22 18.69 5.39
CA TYR A 6 -12.80 17.46 4.71
C TYR A 6 -11.62 16.78 5.42
N LEU A 7 -10.66 17.58 5.92
CA LEU A 7 -9.54 17.07 6.72
C LEU A 7 -10.01 16.54 8.09
N CYS A 8 -11.00 17.19 8.72
CA CYS A 8 -11.59 16.71 9.96
C CYS A 8 -12.38 15.41 9.78
N SER A 9 -13.13 15.23 8.69
CA SER A 9 -13.88 13.99 8.44
C SER A 9 -12.98 12.79 8.15
N LEU A 10 -11.89 12.98 7.40
CA LEU A 10 -10.90 11.92 7.11
C LEU A 10 -10.20 11.43 8.38
N SER A 11 -9.77 12.37 9.23
CA SER A 11 -9.21 12.07 10.56
C SER A 11 -10.19 11.27 11.42
N TRP A 12 -11.46 11.68 11.44
CA TRP A 12 -12.49 11.01 12.25
C TRP A 12 -12.85 9.61 11.75
N SER A 13 -12.97 9.40 10.43
CA SER A 13 -13.24 8.09 9.83
C SER A 13 -12.10 7.11 10.08
N TYR A 14 -10.85 7.56 9.92
CA TYR A 14 -9.66 6.77 10.27
C TYR A 14 -9.63 6.40 11.76
N ILE A 15 -9.85 7.37 12.66
CA ILE A 15 -9.87 7.11 14.12
C ILE A 15 -10.99 6.14 14.50
N LYS A 16 -12.19 6.29 13.92
CA LYS A 16 -13.33 5.39 14.17
C LYS A 16 -13.03 3.97 13.71
N PHE A 17 -12.44 3.81 12.52
CA PHE A 17 -12.08 2.49 11.99
C PHE A 17 -10.93 1.86 12.79
N LYS A 18 -9.88 2.63 13.13
CA LYS A 18 -8.78 2.17 14.00
C LYS A 18 -9.31 1.68 15.35
N ARG A 19 -10.26 2.39 15.98
CA ARG A 19 -10.92 1.95 17.22
C ARG A 19 -11.74 0.66 17.03
N MET A 20 -12.47 0.54 15.92
CA MET A 20 -13.24 -0.66 15.60
C MET A 20 -12.33 -1.87 15.39
N LEU A 21 -11.28 -1.72 14.58
CA LEU A 21 -10.29 -2.75 14.33
C LEU A 21 -9.55 -3.14 15.61
N ASN A 22 -9.12 -2.17 16.45
CA ASN A 22 -8.53 -2.49 17.74
C ASN A 22 -9.46 -3.33 18.62
N ARG A 23 -10.77 -3.03 18.65
CA ARG A 23 -11.74 -3.84 19.38
C ARG A 23 -11.86 -5.26 18.83
N GLU A 24 -11.87 -5.42 17.51
CA GLU A 24 -11.92 -6.73 16.86
C GLU A 24 -10.63 -7.54 17.07
N LEU A 25 -9.47 -6.88 17.02
CA LEU A 25 -8.16 -7.47 17.29
C LEU A 25 -8.04 -7.89 18.77
N THR A 26 -8.59 -7.12 19.71
CA THR A 26 -8.66 -7.52 21.13
C THR A 26 -9.53 -8.76 21.29
N HIS A 27 -10.71 -8.78 20.67
CA HIS A 27 -11.59 -9.95 20.71
C HIS A 27 -10.90 -11.18 20.09
N LEU A 28 -10.24 -11.05 18.94
CA LEU A 28 -9.48 -12.13 18.31
C LEU A 28 -8.35 -12.65 19.22
N SER A 29 -7.66 -11.74 19.91
CA SER A 29 -6.58 -12.08 20.86
C SER A 29 -7.09 -12.94 22.02
N GLU A 30 -8.27 -12.63 22.53
CA GLU A 30 -8.91 -13.37 23.64
C GLU A 30 -9.43 -14.75 23.23
N MET A 31 -9.71 -14.98 21.94
CA MET A 31 -10.31 -16.24 21.46
C MET A 31 -9.37 -17.43 21.48
N SER A 32 -8.07 -17.23 21.25
CA SER A 32 -7.07 -18.32 21.25
C SER A 32 -5.64 -17.79 21.18
N ARG A 33 -4.65 -18.62 21.57
CA ARG A 33 -3.21 -18.31 21.38
C ARG A 33 -2.86 -17.98 19.93
N SER A 34 -3.43 -18.71 18.97
CA SER A 34 -3.26 -18.41 17.54
C SER A 34 -3.90 -17.08 17.14
N GLY A 35 -5.06 -16.75 17.72
CA GLY A 35 -5.73 -15.47 17.49
C GLY A 35 -4.92 -14.29 18.05
N ASN A 36 -4.29 -14.48 19.21
CA ASN A 36 -3.35 -13.52 19.78
C ASN A 36 -2.13 -13.29 18.87
N GLN A 37 -1.50 -14.34 18.33
CA GLN A 37 -0.38 -14.18 17.38
C GLN A 37 -0.78 -13.42 16.10
N VAL A 38 -1.97 -13.71 15.55
CA VAL A 38 -2.49 -12.99 14.38
C VAL A 38 -2.78 -11.53 14.70
N SER A 39 -3.37 -11.28 15.87
CA SER A 39 -3.69 -9.92 16.35
C SER A 39 -2.43 -9.07 16.52
N GLU A 40 -1.39 -9.61 17.15
CA GLU A 40 -0.09 -8.94 17.29
C GLU A 40 0.59 -8.69 15.94
N TYR A 41 0.56 -9.66 15.04
CA TYR A 41 1.09 -9.49 13.68
C TYR A 41 0.38 -8.34 12.95
N ILE A 42 -0.96 -8.30 12.99
CA ILE A 42 -1.73 -7.26 12.32
C ILE A 42 -1.41 -5.88 12.90
N SER A 43 -1.40 -5.77 14.23
CA SER A 43 -1.12 -4.52 14.92
C SER A 43 0.29 -4.00 14.63
N ASN A 44 1.28 -4.89 14.61
CA ASN A 44 2.67 -4.50 14.37
C ASN A 44 2.99 -4.18 12.89
N THR A 45 2.19 -4.72 11.96
CA THR A 45 2.48 -4.62 10.51
C THR A 45 1.59 -3.61 9.79
N PHE A 46 0.29 -3.52 10.16
CA PHE A 46 -0.70 -2.73 9.40
C PHE A 46 -1.24 -1.50 10.12
N LEU A 47 -0.82 -1.26 11.37
CA LEU A 47 -1.18 -0.06 12.12
C LEU A 47 0.03 0.86 12.28
N ASP A 48 -0.19 2.13 11.99
CA ASP A 48 0.77 3.18 12.30
C ASP A 48 0.95 3.29 13.83
N LYS A 49 2.17 2.99 14.29
CA LYS A 49 2.59 3.20 15.67
C LYS A 49 3.07 4.64 15.78
N GLN A 50 2.27 5.49 16.39
CA GLN A 50 2.83 6.70 16.97
C GLN A 50 3.81 6.24 18.05
N ASN A 51 5.11 6.41 17.82
CA ASN A 51 6.12 6.13 18.83
C ASN A 51 5.82 6.99 20.06
N GLU A 52 5.21 6.39 21.08
CA GLU A 52 5.20 6.99 22.42
C GLU A 52 6.66 7.05 22.87
N VAL A 53 7.18 8.27 22.94
CA VAL A 53 8.55 8.49 23.40
C VAL A 53 8.53 8.31 24.91
N ASP A 54 8.75 7.08 25.36
CA ASP A 54 9.04 6.82 26.76
C ASP A 54 10.37 7.48 27.11
N ILE A 55 10.32 8.66 27.73
CA ILE A 55 11.50 9.41 28.18
C ILE A 55 12.12 8.64 29.35
N PRO A 56 13.28 7.98 29.18
CA PRO A 56 13.91 7.29 30.29
C PRO A 56 14.44 8.33 31.28
N SER A 57 14.24 8.08 32.57
CA SER A 57 14.81 8.90 33.64
C SER A 57 16.35 8.92 33.56
N PRO A 58 17.02 10.04 33.87
CA PRO A 58 18.44 10.20 33.58
C PRO A 58 19.27 9.38 34.55
N THR A 59 19.95 8.35 34.05
CA THR A 59 21.06 7.70 34.77
C THR A 59 22.34 7.67 33.94
N GLN A 60 23.46 7.68 34.66
CA GLN A 60 24.74 8.24 34.25
C GLN A 60 25.52 7.43 33.21
N LYS A 61 26.20 8.21 32.36
CA LYS A 61 27.26 7.92 31.39
C LYS A 61 28.12 6.67 31.66
N GLU A 62 28.32 5.87 30.61
CA GLU A 62 29.60 5.20 30.33
C GLU A 62 30.09 5.50 28.90
N ARG A 63 31.42 5.48 28.75
CA ARG A 63 32.16 6.18 27.70
C ARG A 63 32.90 5.22 26.76
N GLU A 64 32.64 5.39 25.46
CA GLU A 64 33.48 5.18 24.26
C GLU A 64 34.17 3.82 23.97
N LYS A 65 33.89 3.31 22.75
CA LYS A 65 34.95 2.92 21.77
C LYS A 65 34.58 3.41 20.37
N LYS A 66 35.37 4.35 19.83
CA LYS A 66 35.28 4.86 18.44
C LYS A 66 35.86 3.85 17.45
N LYS A 67 35.09 3.46 16.44
CA LYS A 67 35.60 2.97 15.14
C LYS A 67 35.36 4.04 14.08
N LYS A 68 36.33 4.20 13.19
CA LYS A 68 36.41 5.21 12.13
C LYS A 68 35.22 5.07 11.16
N GLN A 69 34.41 6.12 11.05
CA GLN A 69 33.38 6.27 10.02
C GLN A 69 34.00 6.84 8.74
N GLN A 70 33.66 6.23 7.60
CA GLN A 70 33.82 6.79 6.25
C GLN A 70 32.62 7.71 5.95
N PRO A 71 32.76 8.69 5.03
CA PRO A 71 31.71 9.67 4.77
C PRO A 71 30.48 9.01 4.12
N MET A 72 29.31 9.20 4.74
CA MET A 72 27.99 8.81 4.23
C MET A 72 27.62 9.67 3.03
N CYS A 73 27.60 9.08 1.84
CA CYS A 73 26.97 9.58 0.60
C CYS A 73 27.01 8.52 -0.54
N GLN A 74 27.03 7.23 -0.23
CA GLN A 74 27.01 6.17 -1.24
C GLN A 74 25.98 5.12 -0.87
N ILE A 75 25.03 4.87 -1.78
CA ILE A 75 24.21 3.66 -1.76
C ILE A 75 25.19 2.49 -1.98
N SER A 76 25.65 1.87 -0.90
CA SER A 76 26.48 0.67 -0.96
C SER A 76 25.56 -0.52 -1.26
N GLY A 77 25.53 -0.93 -2.52
CA GLY A 77 24.64 -1.99 -3.00
C GLY A 77 24.57 -2.10 -4.52
N VAL A 78 24.88 -1.03 -5.25
CA VAL A 78 24.96 -1.07 -6.71
C VAL A 78 26.17 -1.90 -7.14
N LYS A 79 25.93 -3.17 -7.44
CA LYS A 79 26.96 -4.05 -8.01
C LYS A 79 27.37 -3.47 -9.37
N LYS A 80 28.67 -3.20 -9.52
CA LYS A 80 29.24 -2.72 -10.78
C LYS A 80 29.00 -3.78 -11.86
N LEU A 81 28.40 -3.38 -12.99
CA LEU A 81 28.10 -4.24 -14.14
C LEU A 81 29.24 -5.24 -14.42
N MET A 82 28.94 -6.53 -14.36
CA MET A 82 29.76 -7.57 -14.99
C MET A 82 29.05 -8.03 -16.27
N HIS A 83 28.91 -7.14 -17.26
CA HIS A 83 28.49 -7.60 -18.58
C HIS A 83 29.68 -8.20 -19.31
N SER A 84 29.60 -9.50 -19.57
CA SER A 84 30.24 -10.08 -20.75
C SER A 84 29.51 -9.55 -21.99
N SER A 85 30.25 -8.79 -22.81
CA SER A 85 29.98 -8.46 -24.21
C SER A 85 28.66 -7.75 -24.56
N SER A 86 28.83 -6.47 -24.90
CA SER A 86 28.11 -5.71 -25.94
C SER A 86 27.11 -6.52 -26.77
N LEU A 87 25.83 -6.13 -26.70
CA LEU A 87 24.82 -6.45 -27.72
C LEU A 87 25.17 -5.71 -29.02
N THR A 88 26.20 -6.18 -29.72
CA THR A 88 26.46 -5.78 -31.10
C THR A 88 25.39 -6.42 -31.99
N HIS A 89 24.42 -5.62 -32.47
CA HIS A 89 23.57 -5.94 -33.63
C HIS A 89 22.77 -7.26 -33.61
N SER A 90 22.39 -7.80 -32.45
CA SER A 90 21.39 -8.89 -32.40
C SER A 90 19.98 -8.33 -32.22
N THR A 91 19.02 -8.75 -33.06
CA THR A 91 17.59 -8.52 -32.86
C THR A 91 17.18 -8.85 -31.43
N VAL A 92 16.43 -7.94 -30.78
CA VAL A 92 15.88 -8.16 -29.44
C VAL A 92 15.01 -9.42 -29.49
N PRO A 93 15.16 -10.36 -28.54
CA PRO A 93 14.32 -11.55 -28.48
C PRO A 93 12.82 -11.19 -28.44
N GLN A 94 11.96 -12.10 -28.90
CA GLN A 94 10.52 -11.83 -29.04
C GLN A 94 9.89 -11.30 -27.74
N PHE A 95 10.31 -11.80 -26.58
CA PHE A 95 9.80 -11.44 -25.26
C PHE A 95 10.83 -10.68 -24.41
N GLY A 96 11.82 -10.04 -25.04
CA GLY A 96 12.89 -9.28 -24.37
C GLY A 96 13.98 -10.14 -23.74
N VAL A 97 13.68 -11.40 -23.41
CA VAL A 97 14.60 -12.37 -22.78
C VAL A 97 15.00 -13.47 -23.74
N LYS A 98 16.25 -13.96 -23.62
CA LYS A 98 16.73 -15.11 -24.39
C LYS A 98 16.33 -16.40 -23.68
N THR A 99 15.66 -17.32 -24.37
CA THR A 99 15.27 -18.62 -23.84
C THR A 99 15.16 -19.67 -24.94
N ASP A 100 15.39 -20.93 -24.61
CA ASP A 100 15.14 -22.06 -25.51
C ASP A 100 13.66 -22.51 -25.49
N GLN A 101 12.85 -21.93 -24.59
CA GLN A 101 11.43 -22.25 -24.37
C GLN A 101 10.48 -21.15 -24.87
N GLU A 102 10.84 -20.43 -25.93
CA GLU A 102 10.05 -19.28 -26.45
C GLU A 102 8.58 -19.64 -26.75
N GLU A 103 8.31 -20.83 -27.30
CA GLU A 103 6.93 -21.25 -27.60
C GLU A 103 6.09 -21.46 -26.33
N ALA A 104 6.68 -22.06 -25.29
CA ALA A 104 6.00 -22.28 -24.02
C ALA A 104 5.80 -20.96 -23.27
N LEU A 105 6.81 -20.08 -23.30
CA LEU A 105 6.73 -18.73 -22.75
C LEU A 105 5.61 -17.92 -23.43
N GLY A 106 5.53 -17.96 -24.77
CA GLY A 106 4.46 -17.30 -25.52
C GLY A 106 3.05 -17.78 -25.12
N LYS A 107 2.87 -19.10 -24.95
CA LYS A 107 1.58 -19.68 -24.51
C LYS A 107 1.15 -19.22 -23.12
N GLU A 108 2.09 -19.06 -22.19
CA GLU A 108 1.77 -18.50 -20.87
C GLU A 108 1.43 -17.01 -20.99
N LEU A 109 2.22 -16.25 -21.77
CA LEU A 109 2.00 -14.81 -22.00
C LEU A 109 0.73 -14.47 -22.79
N ASP A 110 0.10 -15.42 -23.48
CA ASP A 110 -1.27 -15.24 -24.02
C ASP A 110 -2.30 -14.92 -22.92
N ASN A 111 -1.97 -15.18 -21.64
CA ASN A 111 -2.78 -14.83 -20.48
C ASN A 111 -2.31 -13.54 -19.77
N LEU A 112 -1.46 -12.72 -20.40
CA LEU A 112 -0.94 -11.47 -19.82
C LEU A 112 -2.04 -10.54 -19.29
N ASN A 113 -3.17 -10.48 -19.99
CA ASN A 113 -4.28 -9.59 -19.67
C ASN A 113 -5.30 -10.23 -18.71
N LYS A 114 -5.01 -11.41 -18.15
CA LYS A 114 -5.94 -12.16 -17.28
C LYS A 114 -5.42 -12.21 -15.85
N TRP A 115 -6.35 -12.16 -14.89
CA TRP A 115 -6.05 -12.49 -13.51
C TRP A 115 -5.67 -13.97 -13.39
N GLY A 116 -4.65 -14.29 -12.60
CA GLY A 116 -4.17 -15.66 -12.44
C GLY A 116 -3.21 -16.15 -13.53
N LEU A 117 -2.53 -15.25 -14.25
CA LEU A 117 -1.34 -15.62 -15.04
C LEU A 117 -0.38 -16.41 -14.14
N ASN A 118 0.11 -17.55 -14.63
CA ASN A 118 1.07 -18.36 -13.87
C ASN A 118 2.48 -17.75 -13.98
N ILE A 119 2.76 -16.79 -13.10
CA ILE A 119 4.04 -16.07 -13.09
C ILE A 119 5.23 -16.98 -12.76
N PHE A 120 5.01 -18.08 -12.03
CA PHE A 120 6.04 -19.10 -11.76
C PHE A 120 6.50 -19.78 -13.06
N ARG A 121 5.58 -20.11 -13.97
CA ARG A 121 5.94 -20.66 -15.29
C ARG A 121 6.59 -19.63 -16.19
N VAL A 122 6.16 -18.36 -16.12
CA VAL A 122 6.86 -17.27 -16.82
C VAL A 122 8.31 -17.21 -16.34
N ALA A 123 8.58 -17.34 -15.05
CA ALA A 123 9.94 -17.38 -14.51
C ALA A 123 10.74 -18.59 -15.01
N GLU A 124 10.16 -19.78 -15.00
CA GLU A 124 10.78 -21.00 -15.53
C GLU A 124 11.19 -20.82 -17.00
N TYR A 125 10.23 -20.42 -17.84
CA TYR A 125 10.46 -20.33 -19.29
C TYR A 125 11.27 -19.10 -19.72
N SER A 126 11.42 -18.09 -18.85
CA SER A 126 12.23 -16.89 -19.12
C SER A 126 13.67 -16.98 -18.63
N ASN A 127 14.16 -18.17 -18.23
CA ASN A 127 15.46 -18.35 -17.57
C ASN A 127 15.60 -17.52 -16.28
N ASN A 128 14.56 -17.57 -15.44
CA ASN A 128 14.47 -16.84 -14.18
C ASN A 128 14.59 -15.31 -14.38
N ARG A 129 13.96 -14.80 -15.45
CA ARG A 129 13.82 -13.36 -15.76
C ARG A 129 12.35 -12.93 -15.86
N PRO A 130 11.49 -13.29 -14.89
CA PRO A 130 10.06 -12.98 -14.96
C PRO A 130 9.79 -11.48 -15.03
N LEU A 131 10.52 -10.64 -14.28
CA LEU A 131 10.25 -9.20 -14.24
C LEU A 131 10.60 -8.52 -15.56
N SER A 132 11.77 -8.83 -16.12
CA SER A 132 12.18 -8.29 -17.42
C SER A 132 11.23 -8.71 -18.54
N CYS A 133 10.83 -9.98 -18.55
CA CYS A 133 9.92 -10.55 -19.55
C CYS A 133 8.53 -9.91 -19.47
N THR A 134 7.95 -9.87 -18.27
CA THR A 134 6.61 -9.32 -18.03
C THR A 134 6.57 -7.84 -18.37
N MET A 135 7.53 -7.04 -17.88
CA MET A 135 7.55 -5.60 -18.15
C MET A 135 7.70 -5.29 -19.64
N TYR A 136 8.59 -6.00 -20.34
CA TYR A 136 8.74 -5.83 -21.79
C TYR A 136 7.45 -6.14 -22.54
N THR A 137 6.80 -7.26 -22.21
CA THR A 137 5.54 -7.67 -22.86
C THR A 137 4.41 -6.68 -22.57
N VAL A 138 4.28 -6.21 -21.33
CA VAL A 138 3.31 -5.16 -20.95
C VAL A 138 3.57 -3.85 -21.69
N PHE A 139 4.82 -3.44 -21.83
CA PHE A 139 5.18 -2.19 -22.53
C PHE A 139 4.88 -2.25 -24.03
N GLN A 140 4.99 -3.44 -24.63
CA GLN A 140 4.59 -3.69 -26.01
C GLN A 140 3.07 -3.67 -26.16
N GLU A 141 2.35 -4.42 -25.31
CA GLU A 141 0.88 -4.51 -25.32
C GLU A 141 0.22 -3.13 -25.19
N ARG A 142 0.76 -2.27 -24.31
CA ARG A 142 0.26 -0.91 -24.07
C ARG A 142 0.87 0.16 -24.96
N GLU A 143 1.67 -0.21 -25.97
CA GLU A 143 2.42 0.70 -26.87
C GLU A 143 3.29 1.77 -26.16
N LEU A 144 3.69 1.56 -24.90
CA LEU A 144 4.38 2.56 -24.08
C LEU A 144 5.78 2.90 -24.62
N LEU A 145 6.45 1.94 -25.26
CA LEU A 145 7.75 2.16 -25.92
C LEU A 145 7.66 3.24 -27.01
N LYS A 146 6.59 3.18 -27.80
CA LYS A 146 6.33 4.12 -28.90
C LYS A 146 5.86 5.47 -28.36
N THR A 147 4.91 5.45 -27.43
CA THR A 147 4.32 6.66 -26.82
C THR A 147 5.39 7.52 -26.14
N PHE A 148 6.29 6.90 -25.37
CA PHE A 148 7.34 7.60 -24.63
C PHE A 148 8.72 7.57 -25.30
N LYS A 149 8.80 7.02 -26.52
CA LYS A 149 10.03 6.92 -27.32
C LYS A 149 11.17 6.24 -26.54
N ILE A 150 10.86 5.16 -25.84
CA ILE A 150 11.83 4.40 -25.05
C ILE A 150 12.58 3.45 -25.99
N PRO A 151 13.91 3.57 -26.16
CA PRO A 151 14.66 2.59 -26.92
C PRO A 151 14.56 1.22 -26.26
N VAL A 152 14.31 0.17 -27.07
CA VAL A 152 14.09 -1.18 -26.55
C VAL A 152 15.33 -1.70 -25.79
N ASP A 153 16.52 -1.39 -26.30
CA ASP A 153 17.78 -1.73 -25.67
C ASP A 153 17.96 -1.02 -24.32
N THR A 154 17.56 0.25 -24.22
CA THR A 154 17.55 0.98 -22.93
C THR A 154 16.57 0.35 -21.94
N LEU A 155 15.35 -0.03 -22.39
CA LEU A 155 14.38 -0.71 -21.52
C LEU A 155 14.97 -2.02 -21.00
N MET A 156 15.47 -2.88 -21.88
CA MET A 156 15.99 -4.18 -21.46
C MET A 156 17.23 -4.05 -20.58
N THR A 157 18.11 -3.08 -20.83
CA THR A 157 19.28 -2.84 -19.99
C THR A 157 18.85 -2.39 -18.58
N TYR A 158 17.90 -1.47 -18.47
CA TYR A 158 17.33 -1.07 -17.18
C TYR A 158 16.63 -2.23 -16.47
N MET A 159 15.77 -2.99 -17.16
CA MET A 159 15.01 -4.08 -16.54
C MET A 159 15.88 -5.24 -16.08
N MET A 160 16.89 -5.62 -16.86
CA MET A 160 17.87 -6.63 -16.42
C MET A 160 18.65 -6.15 -15.20
N THR A 161 19.05 -4.88 -15.19
CA THR A 161 19.75 -4.28 -14.03
C THR A 161 18.85 -4.23 -12.81
N LEU A 162 17.58 -3.82 -12.95
CA LEU A 162 16.60 -3.80 -11.88
C LEU A 162 16.37 -5.20 -11.30
N GLU A 163 16.16 -6.19 -12.16
CA GLU A 163 15.95 -7.58 -11.76
C GLU A 163 17.18 -8.19 -11.08
N ASP A 164 18.41 -7.80 -11.48
CA ASP A 164 19.65 -8.20 -10.80
C ASP A 164 19.80 -7.59 -9.38
N HIS A 165 19.05 -6.53 -9.06
CA HIS A 165 19.02 -5.93 -7.72
C HIS A 165 17.91 -6.51 -6.83
N TYR A 166 17.06 -7.38 -7.36
CA TYR A 166 16.23 -8.26 -6.52
C TYR A 166 17.03 -9.47 -6.06
N HIS A 167 16.91 -9.81 -4.77
CA HIS A 167 17.76 -10.82 -4.14
C HIS A 167 17.19 -12.21 -4.40
N ALA A 168 17.89 -13.02 -5.20
CA ALA A 168 17.46 -14.38 -5.53
C ALA A 168 17.44 -15.34 -4.32
N ASP A 169 18.15 -14.99 -3.24
CA ASP A 169 18.14 -15.73 -1.98
C ASP A 169 16.98 -15.33 -1.05
N VAL A 170 16.23 -14.26 -1.34
CA VAL A 170 15.02 -13.87 -0.61
C VAL A 170 13.83 -14.66 -1.17
N ALA A 171 13.03 -15.30 -0.31
CA ALA A 171 12.07 -16.32 -0.74
C ALA A 171 10.81 -15.74 -1.40
N TYR A 172 10.31 -14.63 -0.87
CA TYR A 172 9.10 -13.94 -1.33
C TYR A 172 9.42 -12.61 -2.02
N HIS A 173 10.04 -11.65 -1.33
CA HIS A 173 10.29 -10.29 -1.85
C HIS A 173 11.49 -10.27 -2.84
N ASN A 174 11.32 -10.95 -3.97
CA ASN A 174 12.29 -11.07 -5.07
C ASN A 174 11.64 -10.66 -6.42
N SER A 175 12.36 -10.82 -7.53
CA SER A 175 11.88 -10.35 -8.84
C SER A 175 10.62 -11.06 -9.34
N LEU A 176 10.32 -12.26 -8.81
CA LEU A 176 9.09 -12.97 -9.13
C LEU A 176 7.87 -12.25 -8.56
N HIS A 177 7.95 -11.81 -7.30
CA HIS A 177 6.89 -11.03 -6.65
C HIS A 177 6.70 -9.71 -7.37
N ALA A 178 7.79 -9.00 -7.66
CA ALA A 178 7.73 -7.77 -8.45
C ALA A 178 7.06 -7.96 -9.82
N ALA A 179 7.31 -9.10 -10.49
CA ALA A 179 6.67 -9.43 -11.76
C ALA A 179 5.16 -9.69 -11.60
N ASP A 180 4.75 -10.37 -10.52
CA ASP A 180 3.34 -10.62 -10.21
C ASP A 180 2.58 -9.32 -9.89
N VAL A 181 3.15 -8.44 -9.07
CA VAL A 181 2.55 -7.14 -8.75
C VAL A 181 2.48 -6.25 -9.99
N THR A 182 3.51 -6.27 -10.84
CA THR A 182 3.51 -5.53 -12.13
C THR A 182 2.40 -6.03 -13.06
N GLN A 183 2.24 -7.35 -13.20
CA GLN A 183 1.20 -7.92 -14.06
C GLN A 183 -0.21 -7.73 -13.47
N SER A 184 -0.35 -7.87 -12.15
CA SER A 184 -1.61 -7.63 -11.44
C SER A 184 -2.04 -6.17 -11.60
N THR A 185 -1.11 -5.22 -11.43
CA THR A 185 -1.35 -3.79 -11.70
C THR A 185 -1.74 -3.56 -13.16
N HIS A 186 -1.07 -4.24 -14.10
CA HIS A 186 -1.45 -4.20 -15.51
C HIS A 186 -2.92 -4.63 -15.72
N VAL A 187 -3.38 -5.70 -15.08
CA VAL A 187 -4.77 -6.16 -15.22
C VAL A 187 -5.75 -5.16 -14.59
N LEU A 188 -5.45 -4.64 -13.40
CA LEU A 188 -6.31 -3.66 -12.72
C LEU A 188 -6.42 -2.32 -13.45
N LEU A 189 -5.37 -1.89 -14.16
CA LEU A 189 -5.42 -0.72 -15.05
C LEU A 189 -6.35 -0.92 -16.25
N SER A 190 -6.70 -2.16 -16.58
CA SER A 190 -7.61 -2.53 -17.68
C SER A 190 -9.05 -2.78 -17.21
N THR A 191 -9.36 -2.53 -15.94
CA THR A 191 -10.72 -2.63 -15.40
C THR A 191 -11.68 -1.70 -16.17
N PRO A 192 -12.81 -2.20 -16.70
CA PRO A 192 -13.76 -1.40 -17.47
C PRO A 192 -14.23 -0.10 -16.79
N ALA A 193 -14.50 -0.11 -15.48
CA ALA A 193 -14.87 1.08 -14.72
C ALA A 193 -13.78 2.18 -14.74
N LEU A 194 -12.53 1.84 -15.09
CA LEU A 194 -11.38 2.73 -15.16
C LEU A 194 -10.93 3.00 -16.61
N GLU A 195 -11.72 2.57 -17.60
CA GLU A 195 -11.42 2.78 -19.03
C GLU A 195 -11.27 4.27 -19.36
N ALA A 196 -10.15 4.61 -20.01
CA ALA A 196 -9.79 5.98 -20.38
C ALA A 196 -9.74 6.98 -19.22
N VAL A 197 -9.75 6.52 -17.96
CA VAL A 197 -9.61 7.38 -16.79
C VAL A 197 -8.17 7.87 -16.71
N PHE A 198 -7.18 6.96 -16.77
CA PHE A 198 -5.76 7.28 -16.60
C PHE A 198 -5.07 7.70 -17.90
N THR A 199 -4.16 8.68 -17.79
CA THR A 199 -3.27 9.06 -18.89
C THR A 199 -2.15 8.03 -19.06
N ASP A 200 -1.54 7.99 -20.24
CA ASP A 200 -0.38 7.12 -20.49
C ASP A 200 0.76 7.34 -19.48
N LEU A 201 0.92 8.57 -18.95
CA LEU A 201 1.98 8.89 -17.98
C LEU A 201 1.67 8.30 -16.60
N GLU A 202 0.40 8.26 -16.21
CA GLU A 202 -0.05 7.61 -14.97
C GLU A 202 0.05 6.10 -15.08
N ILE A 203 -0.33 5.52 -16.23
CA ILE A 203 -0.16 4.09 -16.53
C ILE A 203 1.33 3.71 -16.47
N LEU A 204 2.21 4.50 -17.11
CA LEU A 204 3.66 4.31 -17.04
C LEU A 204 4.16 4.37 -15.59
N ALA A 205 3.69 5.34 -14.81
CA ALA A 205 4.09 5.52 -13.43
C ALA A 205 3.66 4.35 -12.55
N ALA A 206 2.44 3.83 -12.70
CA ALA A 206 1.91 2.73 -11.91
C ALA A 206 2.66 1.42 -12.19
N LEU A 207 2.90 1.11 -13.47
CA LEU A 207 3.66 -0.06 -13.86
C LEU A 207 5.13 0.03 -13.40
N PHE A 208 5.73 1.21 -13.50
CA PHE A 208 7.09 1.42 -13.01
C PHE A 208 7.16 1.32 -11.48
N ALA A 209 6.20 1.90 -10.75
CA ALA A 209 6.12 1.78 -9.29
C ALA A 209 6.01 0.32 -8.86
N ALA A 210 5.09 -0.44 -9.45
CA ALA A 210 4.93 -1.87 -9.19
C ALA A 210 6.23 -2.66 -9.46
N ALA A 211 6.95 -2.34 -10.54
CA ALA A 211 8.19 -3.04 -10.88
C ALA A 211 9.36 -2.77 -9.92
N ILE A 212 9.38 -1.61 -9.23
CA ILE A 212 10.48 -1.23 -8.33
C ILE A 212 10.11 -1.33 -6.85
N HIS A 213 8.85 -1.62 -6.49
CA HIS A 213 8.34 -1.35 -5.15
C HIS A 213 9.11 -2.04 -4.02
N ASP A 214 9.81 -3.14 -4.32
CA ASP A 214 10.57 -3.99 -3.39
C ASP A 214 12.05 -4.20 -3.82
N VAL A 215 12.57 -3.40 -4.74
CA VAL A 215 13.95 -3.62 -5.24
C VAL A 215 14.97 -3.52 -4.10
N ASP A 216 15.91 -4.47 -4.04
CA ASP A 216 16.92 -4.56 -2.97
C ASP A 216 16.36 -4.88 -1.57
N HIS A 217 15.16 -5.49 -1.49
CA HIS A 217 14.58 -5.96 -0.24
C HIS A 217 15.44 -7.05 0.43
N PRO A 218 15.85 -6.90 1.71
CA PRO A 218 16.80 -7.78 2.40
C PRO A 218 16.17 -9.04 3.03
N GLY A 219 14.87 -9.26 2.79
CA GLY A 219 14.11 -10.38 3.34
C GLY A 219 13.89 -10.28 4.85
N VAL A 220 13.74 -9.06 5.38
CA VAL A 220 13.42 -8.75 6.78
C VAL A 220 12.58 -7.47 6.83
N SER A 221 11.72 -7.33 7.84
CA SER A 221 10.80 -6.19 7.98
C SER A 221 11.48 -4.87 8.39
N ASN A 222 10.78 -3.75 8.19
CA ASN A 222 11.16 -2.42 8.72
C ASN A 222 11.45 -2.49 10.23
N GLN A 223 10.60 -3.15 11.02
CA GLN A 223 10.80 -3.27 12.47
C GLN A 223 12.08 -4.02 12.83
N PHE A 224 12.45 -5.07 12.09
CA PHE A 224 13.73 -5.76 12.30
C PHE A 224 14.91 -4.84 12.00
N LEU A 225 14.85 -4.05 10.93
CA LEU A 225 15.89 -3.08 10.57
C LEU A 225 16.08 -1.99 11.64
N ILE A 226 14.98 -1.52 12.23
CA ILE A 226 14.96 -0.54 13.32
C ILE A 226 15.55 -1.15 14.59
N ASN A 227 15.02 -2.30 15.03
CA ASN A 227 15.46 -2.98 16.26
C ASN A 227 16.95 -3.35 16.24
N THR A 228 17.52 -3.52 15.04
CA THR A 228 18.91 -3.90 14.85
C THR A 228 19.83 -2.71 14.54
N ASN A 229 19.30 -1.47 14.56
CA ASN A 229 20.02 -0.24 14.25
C ASN A 229 20.77 -0.34 12.91
N SER A 230 20.10 -0.89 11.91
CA SER A 230 20.69 -1.06 10.57
C SER A 230 21.06 0.29 9.94
N GLU A 231 21.99 0.28 8.99
CA GLU A 231 22.36 1.49 8.26
C GLU A 231 21.18 2.11 7.51
N LEU A 232 20.26 1.28 6.99
CA LEU A 232 19.04 1.74 6.34
C LEU A 232 18.11 2.45 7.32
N ALA A 233 17.85 1.86 8.49
CA ALA A 233 17.02 2.48 9.52
C ALA A 233 17.56 3.85 9.96
N LEU A 234 18.88 3.94 10.17
CA LEU A 234 19.56 5.20 10.47
C LEU A 234 19.48 6.22 9.33
N MET A 235 19.56 5.78 8.07
CA MET A 235 19.51 6.65 6.90
C MET A 235 18.11 7.25 6.70
N TYR A 236 17.08 6.44 6.92
CA TYR A 236 15.68 6.81 6.70
C TYR A 236 14.93 7.22 7.97
N ASN A 237 15.63 7.30 9.11
CA ASN A 237 15.11 7.77 10.39
C ASN A 237 13.87 6.99 10.84
N ASP A 238 13.93 5.65 10.70
CA ASP A 238 12.90 4.70 11.12
C ASP A 238 11.52 4.83 10.44
N GLU A 239 11.37 5.74 9.47
CA GLU A 239 10.11 6.00 8.75
C GLU A 239 10.14 5.40 7.33
N SER A 240 9.24 4.43 7.06
CA SER A 240 9.11 3.72 5.78
C SER A 240 10.49 3.37 5.18
N VAL A 241 11.31 2.69 5.98
CA VAL A 241 12.75 2.51 5.74
C VAL A 241 13.00 1.80 4.41
N LEU A 242 12.31 0.68 4.20
CA LEU A 242 12.41 -0.14 3.00
C LEU A 242 11.83 0.58 1.79
N GLU A 243 10.65 1.18 1.90
CA GLU A 243 9.96 1.82 0.78
C GLU A 243 10.73 3.02 0.24
N ASN A 244 11.36 3.80 1.13
CA ASN A 244 12.29 4.85 0.73
C ASN A 244 13.55 4.29 0.04
N HIS A 245 14.06 3.14 0.52
CA HIS A 245 15.21 2.47 -0.08
C HIS A 245 14.90 1.94 -1.49
N HIS A 246 13.75 1.28 -1.67
CA HIS A 246 13.26 0.77 -2.96
C HIS A 246 13.18 1.90 -4.00
N LEU A 247 12.59 3.04 -3.62
CA LEU A 247 12.57 4.25 -4.44
C LEU A 247 13.97 4.77 -4.77
N ALA A 248 14.85 4.88 -3.77
CA ALA A 248 16.19 5.40 -3.97
C ALA A 248 16.98 4.53 -4.96
N VAL A 249 16.93 3.21 -4.81
CA VAL A 249 17.58 2.25 -5.70
C VAL A 249 16.96 2.31 -7.09
N GLY A 250 15.64 2.13 -7.24
CA GLY A 250 14.98 2.12 -8.55
C GLY A 250 15.27 3.38 -9.39
N PHE A 251 15.20 4.56 -8.77
CA PHE A 251 15.56 5.80 -9.47
C PHE A 251 17.08 5.98 -9.67
N LYS A 252 17.93 5.42 -8.81
CA LYS A 252 19.39 5.47 -8.98
C LYS A 252 19.83 4.64 -10.17
N LEU A 253 19.22 3.48 -10.41
CA LEU A 253 19.55 2.59 -11.53
C LEU A 253 19.35 3.25 -12.91
N LEU A 254 18.44 4.22 -13.03
CA LEU A 254 18.29 5.01 -14.26
C LEU A 254 19.56 5.79 -14.66
N GLN A 255 20.51 5.98 -13.74
CA GLN A 255 21.77 6.69 -13.98
C GLN A 255 22.90 5.77 -14.45
N GLU A 256 22.68 4.45 -14.48
CA GLU A 256 23.63 3.51 -15.08
C GLU A 256 23.68 3.67 -16.61
N GLU A 257 24.71 3.10 -17.23
CA GLU A 257 24.92 3.19 -18.67
C GLU A 257 23.75 2.54 -19.44
N ASN A 258 23.14 3.30 -20.36
CA ASN A 258 21.99 2.87 -21.14
C ASN A 258 20.76 2.44 -20.31
N CYS A 259 20.54 3.04 -19.14
CA CYS A 259 19.42 2.71 -18.26
C CYS A 259 18.34 3.80 -18.13
N ASP A 260 18.54 5.02 -18.66
CA ASP A 260 17.52 6.09 -18.54
C ASP A 260 16.35 5.86 -19.51
N ILE A 261 15.41 5.00 -19.11
CA ILE A 261 14.16 4.74 -19.85
C ILE A 261 13.24 5.97 -19.95
N PHE A 262 13.56 7.04 -19.22
CA PHE A 262 12.81 8.30 -19.20
C PHE A 262 13.55 9.45 -19.89
N GLN A 263 14.64 9.15 -20.60
CA GLN A 263 15.50 10.14 -21.26
C GLN A 263 14.74 11.06 -22.24
N ASN A 264 13.68 10.55 -22.88
CA ASN A 264 12.89 11.27 -23.87
C ASN A 264 11.63 11.95 -23.32
N LEU A 265 11.37 11.82 -22.00
CA LEU A 265 10.30 12.57 -21.34
C LEU A 265 10.71 14.03 -21.15
N THR A 266 9.73 14.94 -21.28
CA THR A 266 9.94 16.34 -20.92
C THR A 266 10.23 16.48 -19.42
N LYS A 267 10.90 17.57 -19.02
CA LYS A 267 11.19 17.86 -17.60
C LYS A 267 9.92 17.81 -16.73
N ARG A 268 8.81 18.36 -17.22
CA ARG A 268 7.52 18.35 -16.51
C ARG A 268 6.98 16.93 -16.35
N GLN A 269 7.01 16.11 -17.41
CA GLN A 269 6.61 14.71 -17.33
C GLN A 269 7.46 13.92 -16.34
N ARG A 270 8.80 14.10 -16.34
CA ARG A 270 9.70 13.44 -15.37
C ARG A 270 9.38 13.85 -13.93
N GLN A 271 9.10 15.13 -13.68
CA GLN A 271 8.71 15.61 -12.35
C GLN A 271 7.37 15.02 -11.89
N THR A 272 6.36 15.04 -12.75
CA THR A 272 5.03 14.49 -12.44
C THR A 272 5.10 12.98 -12.22
N MET A 273 5.73 12.23 -13.13
CA MET A 273 5.88 10.78 -12.96
C MET A 273 6.69 10.43 -11.73
N ARG A 274 7.82 11.11 -11.47
CA ARG A 274 8.59 10.88 -10.24
C ARG A 274 7.74 11.08 -8.98
N LYS A 275 6.92 12.14 -8.94
CA LYS A 275 6.02 12.38 -7.81
C LYS A 275 5.02 11.23 -7.64
N MET A 276 4.36 10.80 -8.72
CA MET A 276 3.37 9.72 -8.66
C MET A 276 3.99 8.40 -8.20
N VAL A 277 5.16 8.04 -8.73
CA VAL A 277 5.88 6.82 -8.33
C VAL A 277 6.27 6.86 -6.86
N ILE A 278 6.76 8.00 -6.36
CA ILE A 278 7.06 8.16 -4.92
C ILE A 278 5.79 8.00 -4.09
N ASP A 279 4.70 8.65 -4.46
CA ASP A 279 3.43 8.55 -3.75
C ASP A 279 2.92 7.08 -3.71
N MET A 280 3.08 6.32 -4.80
CA MET A 280 2.67 4.91 -4.92
C MET A 280 3.55 3.94 -4.13
N VAL A 281 4.88 3.99 -4.25
CA VAL A 281 5.75 3.05 -3.52
C VAL A 281 5.72 3.34 -2.02
N LEU A 282 5.64 4.59 -1.58
CA LEU A 282 5.44 4.87 -0.14
C LEU A 282 4.08 4.40 0.39
N ALA A 283 3.10 4.13 -0.48
CA ALA A 283 1.84 3.53 -0.07
C ALA A 283 1.89 2.02 0.08
N THR A 284 2.96 1.34 -0.36
CA THR A 284 3.13 -0.11 -0.11
C THR A 284 3.70 -0.39 1.28
N ASP A 285 4.02 0.65 2.07
CA ASP A 285 4.30 0.49 3.49
C ASP A 285 3.02 -0.01 4.18
N MET A 286 3.07 -1.26 4.65
CA MET A 286 1.91 -1.94 5.23
C MET A 286 1.34 -1.18 6.44
N SER A 287 2.14 -0.42 7.19
CA SER A 287 1.66 0.40 8.31
C SER A 287 0.67 1.48 7.89
N LYS A 288 0.66 1.84 6.59
CA LYS A 288 -0.24 2.82 5.99
C LYS A 288 -1.53 2.21 5.45
N HIS A 289 -1.68 0.88 5.47
CA HIS A 289 -2.86 0.17 4.95
C HIS A 289 -4.18 0.79 5.44
N MET A 290 -4.33 1.04 6.73
CA MET A 290 -5.60 1.56 7.28
C MET A 290 -5.92 2.97 6.80
N SER A 291 -4.89 3.79 6.53
CA SER A 291 -5.10 5.11 5.95
C SER A 291 -5.59 5.00 4.50
N LEU A 292 -4.97 4.12 3.70
CA LEU A 292 -5.37 3.87 2.32
C LEU A 292 -6.79 3.31 2.21
N LEU A 293 -7.16 2.39 3.10
CA LEU A 293 -8.51 1.82 3.15
C LEU A 293 -9.57 2.86 3.54
N ALA A 294 -9.28 3.72 4.53
CA ALA A 294 -10.20 4.79 4.93
C ALA A 294 -10.42 5.80 3.80
N ASP A 295 -9.33 6.17 3.12
CA ASP A 295 -9.33 6.99 1.92
C ASP A 295 -10.20 6.32 0.83
N LEU A 296 -9.97 5.05 0.52
CA LEU A 296 -10.71 4.31 -0.50
C LEU A 296 -12.21 4.23 -0.20
N LYS A 297 -12.60 3.94 1.05
CA LYS A 297 -14.01 3.93 1.48
C LYS A 297 -14.68 5.28 1.28
N THR A 298 -14.01 6.37 1.66
CA THR A 298 -14.52 7.74 1.42
C THR A 298 -14.73 8.02 -0.06
N MET A 299 -13.84 7.50 -0.92
CA MET A 299 -13.98 7.61 -2.36
C MET A 299 -15.18 6.81 -2.89
N VAL A 300 -15.41 5.60 -2.39
CA VAL A 300 -16.59 4.79 -2.75
C VAL A 300 -17.88 5.54 -2.40
N GLU A 301 -17.97 6.12 -1.21
CA GLU A 301 -19.14 6.88 -0.75
C GLU A 301 -19.43 8.13 -1.60
N THR A 302 -18.39 8.74 -2.17
CA THR A 302 -18.47 9.99 -2.94
C THR A 302 -18.31 9.78 -4.45
N LYS A 303 -18.25 8.52 -4.92
CA LYS A 303 -17.91 8.22 -6.32
C LYS A 303 -18.95 8.80 -7.27
N LYS A 304 -18.44 9.41 -8.34
CA LYS A 304 -19.24 9.88 -9.47
C LYS A 304 -18.96 8.97 -10.65
N VAL A 305 -20.02 8.55 -11.32
CA VAL A 305 -19.94 7.64 -12.46
C VAL A 305 -20.59 8.34 -13.67
N THR A 306 -19.98 8.21 -14.84
CA THR A 306 -20.57 8.70 -16.10
C THR A 306 -21.79 7.86 -16.48
N SER A 307 -22.54 8.30 -17.49
CA SER A 307 -23.62 7.50 -18.08
C SER A 307 -23.15 6.18 -18.69
N SER A 308 -21.84 6.02 -18.96
CA SER A 308 -21.25 4.80 -19.50
C SER A 308 -20.71 3.85 -18.43
N GLY A 309 -20.89 4.14 -17.14
CA GLY A 309 -20.39 3.29 -16.05
C GLY A 309 -18.93 3.55 -15.67
N VAL A 310 -18.27 4.54 -16.27
CA VAL A 310 -16.85 4.87 -16.02
C VAL A 310 -16.73 5.84 -14.85
N LEU A 311 -15.72 5.64 -14.01
CA LEU A 311 -15.49 6.44 -12.81
C LEU A 311 -14.91 7.82 -13.17
N LEU A 312 -15.47 8.88 -12.58
CA LEU A 312 -15.00 10.26 -12.77
C LEU A 312 -14.03 10.64 -11.65
N LEU A 313 -12.76 10.84 -12.03
CA LEU A 313 -11.70 11.35 -11.16
C LEU A 313 -11.25 12.72 -11.66
N ASP A 314 -11.78 13.77 -11.03
CA ASP A 314 -11.71 15.16 -11.54
C ASP A 314 -10.34 15.83 -11.29
N ASN A 315 -9.59 15.37 -10.29
CA ASN A 315 -8.37 16.03 -9.85
C ASN A 315 -7.23 15.03 -9.56
N TYR A 316 -6.00 15.55 -9.41
CA TYR A 316 -4.81 14.73 -9.15
C TYR A 316 -4.94 13.88 -7.87
N THR A 317 -5.52 14.43 -6.80
CA THR A 317 -5.64 13.76 -5.50
C THR A 317 -6.48 12.49 -5.62
N ASP A 318 -7.64 12.58 -6.25
CA ASP A 318 -8.51 11.42 -6.43
C ASP A 318 -7.81 10.35 -7.29
N ARG A 319 -7.12 10.78 -8.35
CA ARG A 319 -6.42 9.88 -9.28
C ARG A 319 -5.26 9.16 -8.61
N ILE A 320 -4.42 9.88 -7.88
CA ILE A 320 -3.28 9.27 -7.18
C ILE A 320 -3.76 8.36 -6.04
N GLN A 321 -4.88 8.68 -5.39
CA GLN A 321 -5.46 7.83 -4.35
C GLN A 321 -5.96 6.48 -4.91
N VAL A 322 -6.59 6.47 -6.09
CA VAL A 322 -6.94 5.21 -6.78
C VAL A 322 -5.68 4.45 -7.18
N LEU A 323 -4.68 5.11 -7.76
CA LEU A 323 -3.44 4.44 -8.21
C LEU A 323 -2.63 3.85 -7.04
N ARG A 324 -2.54 4.55 -5.91
CA ARG A 324 -1.91 4.04 -4.67
C ARG A 324 -2.63 2.78 -4.18
N ASN A 325 -3.96 2.84 -4.07
CA ASN A 325 -4.76 1.67 -3.69
C ASN A 325 -4.66 0.54 -4.71
N MET A 326 -4.57 0.83 -6.01
CA MET A 326 -4.43 -0.19 -7.06
C MET A 326 -3.12 -0.98 -6.91
N VAL A 327 -2.00 -0.30 -6.72
CA VAL A 327 -0.69 -0.97 -6.50
C VAL A 327 -0.71 -1.74 -5.18
N HIS A 328 -1.32 -1.18 -4.12
CA HIS A 328 -1.48 -1.86 -2.83
C HIS A 328 -2.37 -3.11 -2.92
N CYS A 329 -3.46 -3.06 -3.68
CA CYS A 329 -4.29 -4.23 -3.98
C CYS A 329 -3.49 -5.27 -4.78
N ALA A 330 -2.69 -4.85 -5.75
CA ALA A 330 -1.84 -5.74 -6.53
C ALA A 330 -0.78 -6.43 -5.65
N ASP A 331 -0.22 -5.74 -4.66
CA ASP A 331 0.72 -6.28 -3.69
C ASP A 331 0.03 -7.27 -2.71
N LEU A 332 -1.19 -6.95 -2.29
CA LEU A 332 -2.04 -7.82 -1.46
C LEU A 332 -2.97 -8.73 -2.29
N SER A 333 -2.52 -9.15 -3.48
CA SER A 333 -3.35 -9.90 -4.43
C SER A 333 -3.26 -11.42 -4.29
N ASN A 334 -2.22 -11.95 -3.64
CA ASN A 334 -1.97 -13.40 -3.62
C ASN A 334 -3.18 -14.23 -3.18
N PRO A 335 -3.93 -13.87 -2.13
CA PRO A 335 -5.09 -14.64 -1.68
C PRO A 335 -6.28 -14.61 -2.64
N THR A 336 -6.27 -13.73 -3.65
CA THR A 336 -7.32 -13.65 -4.67
C THR A 336 -6.94 -14.34 -5.98
N LYS A 337 -5.72 -14.91 -6.05
CA LYS A 337 -5.26 -15.71 -7.19
C LYS A 337 -5.81 -17.15 -7.10
N PRO A 338 -5.84 -17.91 -8.21
CA PRO A 338 -6.15 -19.34 -8.14
C PRO A 338 -5.34 -20.07 -7.06
N LEU A 339 -5.98 -20.97 -6.32
CA LEU A 339 -5.43 -21.62 -5.12
C LEU A 339 -4.02 -22.21 -5.32
N GLU A 340 -3.71 -22.76 -6.50
CA GLU A 340 -2.38 -23.29 -6.82
C GLU A 340 -1.27 -22.23 -6.77
N LEU A 341 -1.56 -21.00 -7.22
CA LEU A 341 -0.63 -19.87 -7.15
C LEU A 341 -0.56 -19.35 -5.71
N TYR A 342 -1.71 -19.17 -5.06
CA TYR A 342 -1.78 -18.63 -3.70
C TYR A 342 -1.00 -19.49 -2.70
N ARG A 343 -1.09 -20.83 -2.80
CA ARG A 343 -0.34 -21.73 -1.93
C ARG A 343 1.17 -21.59 -2.09
N GLN A 344 1.66 -21.46 -3.33
CA GLN A 344 3.09 -21.22 -3.58
C GLN A 344 3.56 -19.89 -2.99
N TRP A 345 2.74 -18.84 -3.06
CA TRP A 345 3.03 -17.56 -2.41
C TRP A 345 3.04 -17.67 -0.88
N THR A 346 2.10 -18.41 -0.32
CA THR A 346 2.02 -18.67 1.13
C THR A 346 3.28 -19.39 1.63
N ASP A 347 3.73 -20.42 0.93
CA ASP A 347 4.94 -21.16 1.28
C ASP A 347 6.18 -20.24 1.28
N ARG A 348 6.28 -19.36 0.28
CA ARG A 348 7.39 -18.40 0.13
C ARG A 348 7.42 -17.34 1.22
N ILE A 349 6.29 -16.71 1.54
CA ILE A 349 6.25 -15.66 2.58
C ILE A 349 6.56 -16.25 3.95
N LEU A 350 6.07 -17.46 4.24
CA LEU A 350 6.39 -18.17 5.49
C LEU A 350 7.86 -18.57 5.57
N GLU A 351 8.44 -19.07 4.47
CA GLU A 351 9.87 -19.34 4.43
C GLU A 351 10.69 -18.08 4.76
N GLU A 352 10.29 -16.92 4.25
CA GLU A 352 10.95 -15.67 4.53
C GLU A 352 10.79 -15.21 5.99
N PHE A 353 9.56 -15.27 6.53
CA PHE A 353 9.29 -14.98 7.94
C PHE A 353 10.10 -15.89 8.86
N PHE A 354 10.19 -17.17 8.56
CA PHE A 354 10.97 -18.12 9.37
C PHE A 354 12.47 -17.84 9.29
N ARG A 355 12.98 -17.39 8.13
CA ARG A 355 14.38 -16.94 8.00
C ARG A 355 14.63 -15.67 8.81
N GLN A 356 13.68 -14.74 8.89
CA GLN A 356 13.77 -13.61 9.81
C GLN A 356 13.79 -14.07 11.27
N GLY A 357 12.87 -14.95 11.67
CA GLY A 357 12.82 -15.48 13.04
C GLY A 357 14.08 -16.24 13.45
N ASP A 358 14.72 -16.94 12.50
CA ASP A 358 16.03 -17.55 12.72
C ASP A 358 17.12 -16.47 12.99
N LYS A 359 17.15 -15.36 12.22
CA LYS A 359 18.05 -14.22 12.46
C LYS A 359 17.78 -13.53 13.81
N GLU A 360 16.52 -13.39 14.21
CA GLU A 360 16.11 -12.83 15.51
C GLU A 360 16.61 -13.72 16.66
N ARG A 361 16.39 -15.03 16.54
CA ARG A 361 16.86 -16.02 17.53
C ARG A 361 18.38 -16.02 17.68
N GLU A 362 19.12 -15.96 16.57
CA GLU A 362 20.59 -15.88 16.57
C GLU A 362 21.12 -14.62 17.28
N ARG A 363 20.36 -13.52 17.21
CA ARG A 363 20.71 -12.23 17.85
C ARG A 363 20.21 -12.13 19.29
N GLY A 364 19.50 -13.14 19.81
CA GLY A 364 18.89 -13.10 21.14
C GLY A 364 17.77 -12.08 21.25
N MET A 365 17.10 -11.76 20.14
CA MET A 365 15.93 -10.90 20.09
C MET A 365 14.67 -11.73 20.38
N GLU A 366 13.62 -11.07 20.84
CA GLU A 366 12.28 -11.67 20.81
C GLU A 366 11.90 -11.96 19.35
N ILE A 367 11.36 -13.16 19.11
CA ILE A 367 10.99 -13.58 17.76
C ILE A 367 9.66 -12.91 17.41
N SER A 368 9.61 -12.23 16.27
CA SER A 368 8.43 -11.53 15.80
C SER A 368 7.24 -12.49 15.64
N PRO A 369 5.99 -12.01 15.84
CA PRO A 369 4.80 -12.78 15.53
C PRO A 369 4.89 -13.36 14.11
N MET A 370 4.40 -14.59 13.93
CA MET A 370 4.48 -15.37 12.68
C MET A 370 5.87 -15.80 12.20
N CYS A 371 6.95 -15.34 12.82
CA CYS A 371 8.33 -15.66 12.40
C CYS A 371 8.91 -16.93 13.06
N ASP A 372 8.23 -17.51 14.06
CA ASP A 372 8.69 -18.74 14.70
C ASP A 372 8.09 -20.01 14.04
N LYS A 373 8.91 -20.70 13.24
CA LYS A 373 8.54 -21.96 12.56
C LYS A 373 8.08 -23.10 13.48
N HIS A 374 8.36 -23.01 14.78
CA HIS A 374 7.96 -24.04 15.75
C HIS A 374 6.58 -23.79 16.35
N THR A 375 6.04 -22.58 16.22
CA THR A 375 4.77 -22.18 16.86
C THR A 375 3.76 -21.58 15.89
N ALA A 376 4.15 -21.25 14.66
CA ALA A 376 3.27 -20.67 13.65
C ALA A 376 2.12 -21.60 13.26
N SER A 377 0.89 -21.07 13.29
CA SER A 377 -0.31 -21.73 12.78
C SER A 377 -0.68 -21.17 11.40
N VAL A 378 -0.13 -21.76 10.34
CA VAL A 378 -0.23 -21.25 8.96
C VAL A 378 -1.67 -21.00 8.53
N GLU A 379 -2.54 -22.00 8.65
CA GLU A 379 -3.90 -21.96 8.12
C GLU A 379 -4.75 -20.90 8.83
N LYS A 380 -4.65 -20.83 10.15
CA LYS A 380 -5.34 -19.82 10.96
C LYS A 380 -4.86 -18.41 10.62
N SER A 381 -3.57 -18.25 10.37
CA SER A 381 -3.01 -16.95 10.04
C SER A 381 -3.39 -16.49 8.64
N GLN A 382 -3.52 -17.40 7.66
CA GLN A 382 -4.07 -17.05 6.35
C GLN A 382 -5.54 -16.65 6.44
N VAL A 383 -6.36 -17.37 7.22
CA VAL A 383 -7.77 -16.97 7.45
C VAL A 383 -7.85 -15.59 8.10
N GLY A 384 -7.08 -15.36 9.18
CA GLY A 384 -7.07 -14.05 9.83
C GLY A 384 -6.54 -12.93 8.93
N PHE A 385 -5.49 -13.18 8.15
CA PHE A 385 -4.99 -12.21 7.19
C PHE A 385 -6.05 -11.84 6.14
N ILE A 386 -6.81 -12.83 5.64
CA ILE A 386 -7.91 -12.55 4.72
C ILE A 386 -9.01 -11.74 5.41
N ASP A 387 -9.52 -12.23 6.55
CA ASP A 387 -10.67 -11.64 7.24
C ASP A 387 -10.42 -10.19 7.67
N TYR A 388 -9.21 -9.86 8.14
CA TYR A 388 -8.91 -8.55 8.72
C TYR A 388 -8.21 -7.57 7.79
N ILE A 389 -7.53 -8.04 6.73
CA ILE A 389 -6.70 -7.17 5.87
C ILE A 389 -7.15 -7.27 4.41
N VAL A 390 -7.12 -8.47 3.83
CA VAL A 390 -7.27 -8.62 2.37
C VAL A 390 -8.71 -8.48 1.93
N HIS A 391 -9.67 -9.12 2.62
CA HIS A 391 -11.08 -9.03 2.29
C HIS A 391 -11.62 -7.60 2.42
N PRO A 392 -11.42 -6.85 3.53
CA PRO A 392 -11.91 -5.48 3.62
C PRO A 392 -11.37 -4.55 2.52
N LEU A 393 -10.11 -4.76 2.12
CA LEU A 393 -9.49 -4.00 1.02
C LEU A 393 -10.13 -4.34 -0.32
N TRP A 394 -10.20 -5.62 -0.67
CA TRP A 394 -10.74 -6.06 -1.96
C TRP A 394 -12.25 -5.85 -2.08
N GLU A 395 -12.99 -5.95 -0.98
CA GLU A 395 -14.42 -5.60 -0.93
C GLU A 395 -14.62 -4.12 -1.27
N THR A 396 -13.85 -3.23 -0.62
CA THR A 396 -13.91 -1.80 -0.91
C THR A 396 -13.46 -1.48 -2.35
N TRP A 397 -12.44 -2.17 -2.86
CA TRP A 397 -12.01 -2.04 -4.25
C TRP A 397 -13.12 -2.48 -5.21
N ALA A 398 -13.74 -3.63 -4.97
CA ALA A 398 -14.84 -4.14 -5.78
C ALA A 398 -16.06 -3.23 -5.78
N ASP A 399 -16.38 -2.61 -4.64
CA ASP A 399 -17.41 -1.58 -4.56
C ASP A 399 -17.07 -0.36 -5.42
N LEU A 400 -15.80 0.05 -5.48
CA LEU A 400 -15.36 1.17 -6.31
C LEU A 400 -15.59 0.86 -7.80
N VAL A 401 -15.14 -0.30 -8.26
CA VAL A 401 -15.14 -0.73 -9.68
C VAL A 401 -16.27 -1.69 -10.06
N HIS A 402 -17.33 -1.75 -9.26
CA HIS A 402 -18.43 -2.69 -9.46
C HIS A 402 -18.99 -2.62 -10.90
N PRO A 403 -19.19 -3.76 -11.59
CA PRO A 403 -19.12 -5.15 -11.09
C PRO A 403 -17.79 -5.87 -11.35
N ASP A 404 -16.74 -5.18 -11.78
CA ASP A 404 -15.62 -5.78 -12.50
C ASP A 404 -14.71 -6.71 -11.68
N ALA A 405 -14.72 -6.59 -10.34
CA ALA A 405 -13.86 -7.37 -9.44
C ALA A 405 -14.59 -8.53 -8.73
N GLN A 406 -15.83 -8.87 -9.13
CA GLN A 406 -16.60 -9.90 -8.44
C GLN A 406 -15.91 -11.28 -8.46
N ASP A 407 -15.40 -11.72 -9.61
CA ASP A 407 -14.70 -13.02 -9.72
C ASP A 407 -13.45 -13.09 -8.81
N ILE A 408 -12.81 -11.94 -8.56
CA ILE A 408 -11.66 -11.82 -7.66
C ILE A 408 -12.09 -12.02 -6.21
N LEU A 409 -13.23 -11.42 -5.80
CA LEU A 409 -13.82 -11.63 -4.48
C LEU A 409 -14.30 -13.07 -4.27
N ASP A 410 -15.00 -13.64 -5.24
CA ASP A 410 -15.47 -15.02 -5.16
C ASP A 410 -14.29 -15.99 -4.96
N THR A 411 -13.18 -15.78 -5.69
CA THR A 411 -11.95 -16.57 -5.52
C THR A 411 -11.30 -16.37 -4.15
N LEU A 412 -11.35 -15.14 -3.60
CA LEU A 412 -10.83 -14.84 -2.26
C LEU A 412 -11.62 -15.59 -1.18
N GLU A 413 -12.95 -15.60 -1.28
CA GLU A 413 -13.83 -16.35 -0.37
C GLU A 413 -13.57 -17.86 -0.45
N ASP A 414 -13.49 -18.42 -1.66
CA ASP A 414 -13.18 -19.83 -1.88
C ASP A 414 -11.82 -20.23 -1.27
N ASN A 415 -10.79 -19.41 -1.48
CA ASN A 415 -9.46 -19.64 -0.92
C ASN A 415 -9.44 -19.53 0.61
N ARG A 416 -10.19 -18.57 1.17
CA ARG A 416 -10.36 -18.39 2.61
C ARG A 416 -11.02 -19.61 3.25
N ASP A 417 -12.10 -20.11 2.65
CA ASP A 417 -12.80 -21.29 3.12
C ASP A 417 -11.97 -22.57 2.97
N TRP A 418 -11.15 -22.66 1.92
CA TRP A 418 -10.17 -23.74 1.79
C TRP A 418 -9.18 -23.76 2.96
N TYR A 419 -8.56 -22.63 3.30
CA TYR A 419 -7.66 -22.55 4.45
C TYR A 419 -8.38 -22.81 5.77
N GLN A 420 -9.60 -22.30 5.95
CA GLN A 420 -10.43 -22.58 7.12
C GLN A 420 -10.71 -24.08 7.28
N GLY A 421 -10.97 -24.79 6.18
CA GLY A 421 -11.19 -26.24 6.17
C GLY A 421 -9.93 -27.06 6.44
N MET A 422 -8.75 -26.49 6.24
CA MET A 422 -7.45 -27.11 6.49
C MET A 422 -6.96 -26.96 7.94
N ILE A 423 -7.60 -26.10 8.75
CA ILE A 423 -7.23 -25.92 10.17
C ILE A 423 -7.36 -27.26 10.91
N PRO A 424 -6.28 -27.77 11.53
CA PRO A 424 -6.34 -29.02 12.29
C PRO A 424 -7.35 -28.92 13.43
N GLN A 425 -8.28 -29.89 13.51
CA GLN A 425 -9.15 -29.99 14.68
C GLN A 425 -8.31 -30.41 15.89
N SER A 426 -8.41 -29.65 16.99
CA SER A 426 -7.83 -30.07 18.26
C SER A 426 -8.35 -31.47 18.61
N PRO A 427 -7.50 -32.40 19.09
CA PRO A 427 -8.00 -33.68 19.58
C PRO A 427 -9.04 -33.41 20.67
N SER A 428 -10.16 -34.13 20.63
CA SER A 428 -11.21 -34.04 21.65
C SER A 428 -10.57 -34.20 23.04
N PRO A 429 -10.95 -33.35 24.02
CA PRO A 429 -10.44 -33.54 25.38
C PRO A 429 -10.79 -34.96 25.85
N PRO A 430 -9.87 -35.65 26.55
CA PRO A 430 -10.22 -36.89 27.23
C PRO A 430 -11.39 -36.61 28.19
N PRO A 431 -12.32 -37.56 28.37
CA PRO A 431 -13.44 -37.38 29.29
C PRO A 431 -12.91 -37.02 30.69
N ASP A 432 -13.48 -35.97 31.28
CA ASP A 432 -13.08 -35.38 32.57
C ASP A 432 -12.84 -36.47 33.63
N ASP A 433 -11.60 -36.53 34.13
CA ASP A 433 -11.27 -37.23 35.37
C ASP A 433 -11.47 -36.19 36.51
N PRO A 434 -12.38 -36.39 37.48
CA PRO A 434 -12.84 -35.32 38.39
C PRO A 434 -11.80 -34.78 39.38
N ASP A 435 -10.55 -35.22 39.35
CA ASP A 435 -9.55 -34.94 40.37
C ASP A 435 -8.23 -34.48 39.74
N LYS A 436 -8.08 -33.16 39.52
CA LYS A 436 -6.78 -32.45 39.60
C LYS A 436 -6.95 -30.94 39.58
N ASP A 437 -6.50 -30.33 40.67
CA ASP A 437 -6.47 -28.90 40.95
C ASP A 437 -5.81 -28.06 39.83
N GLU A 438 -6.50 -27.01 39.42
CA GLU A 438 -6.00 -25.96 38.52
C GLU A 438 -5.16 -24.94 39.29
N GLU A 439 -3.83 -25.08 39.22
CA GLU A 439 -2.91 -23.96 39.43
C GLU A 439 -1.87 -23.94 38.30
N ALA A 440 -2.11 -23.09 37.28
CA ALA A 440 -1.06 -22.65 36.37
C ALA A 440 -1.28 -21.19 35.95
N CYS A 441 -0.23 -20.41 36.18
CA CYS A 441 -0.12 -18.96 36.06
C CYS A 441 -0.45 -18.43 34.65
N ILE A 442 -1.46 -17.57 34.55
CA ILE A 442 -1.67 -16.66 33.40
C ILE A 442 -1.01 -15.34 33.80
N GLU A 443 0.16 -15.04 33.24
CA GLU A 443 0.68 -13.68 33.24
C GLU A 443 -0.26 -12.82 32.37
N LYS A 444 -1.12 -12.06 33.04
CA LYS A 444 -2.03 -11.09 32.43
C LYS A 444 -1.22 -9.86 32.00
N PHE A 445 -1.19 -9.56 30.71
CA PHE A 445 -0.91 -8.22 30.21
C PHE A 445 -2.26 -7.50 29.97
N GLN A 446 -2.40 -6.30 30.52
CA GLN A 446 -3.61 -5.48 30.46
C GLN A 446 -3.23 -4.18 29.73
N PHE A 447 -3.96 -3.84 28.67
CA PHE A 447 -3.74 -2.58 27.92
C PHE A 447 -4.19 -1.40 28.80
N GLU A 448 -3.29 -0.43 29.05
CA GLU A 448 -3.62 0.76 29.83
C GLU A 448 -4.29 1.80 28.91
N LEU A 449 -5.56 2.12 29.20
CA LEU A 449 -6.30 3.19 28.55
C LEU A 449 -5.82 4.54 29.11
N THR A 450 -5.08 5.34 28.35
CA THR A 450 -4.91 6.77 28.69
C THR A 450 -6.17 7.52 28.29
N LEU A 451 -7.10 7.66 29.24
CA LEU A 451 -8.25 8.56 29.14
C LEU A 451 -7.81 9.98 29.51
N GLU A 452 -7.69 10.86 28.51
CA GLU A 452 -7.82 12.30 28.72
C GLU A 452 -9.31 12.63 28.72
N GLU A 453 -9.94 12.65 29.89
CA GLU A 453 -11.28 13.24 30.08
C GLU A 453 -11.13 14.58 30.83
N GLU A 454 -11.47 15.67 30.14
CA GLU A 454 -11.78 16.95 30.76
C GLU A 454 -13.09 16.80 31.54
N ALA A 455 -13.00 17.01 32.85
CA ALA A 455 -14.12 16.95 33.77
C ALA A 455 -14.97 18.23 33.70
N GLU A 456 -16.29 18.08 33.52
CA GLU A 456 -17.27 19.07 33.99
C GLU A 456 -18.27 18.42 34.95
N ASP A 457 -18.07 18.79 36.21
CA ASP A 457 -18.97 18.97 37.34
C ASP A 457 -20.16 18.02 37.57
N SER A 458 -20.04 17.28 38.67
CA SER A 458 -21.12 16.70 39.44
C SER A 458 -21.81 17.76 40.32
N ASP A 459 -23.15 17.81 40.36
CA ASP A 459 -23.84 17.82 41.66
C ASP A 459 -25.36 17.57 41.58
N LYS A 460 -25.81 16.73 42.54
CA LYS A 460 -27.16 16.56 43.12
C LYS A 460 -28.20 15.79 42.27
N ASP A 461 -29.01 14.87 42.80
CA ASP A 461 -29.34 14.51 44.17
C ASP A 461 -29.93 13.08 44.24
N ARG A 462 -29.89 12.47 45.43
CA ARG A 462 -30.43 11.15 45.74
C ARG A 462 -31.93 11.20 46.11
N ASN A 463 -32.68 10.27 45.51
CA ASN A 463 -33.74 9.43 46.11
C ASN A 463 -35.20 9.93 46.25
N SER A 464 -36.11 8.95 46.10
CA SER A 464 -37.59 8.93 46.23
C SER A 464 -38.37 9.61 45.10
N GLY A 465 -39.44 9.07 44.51
CA GLY A 465 -40.29 7.91 44.78
C GLY A 465 -41.73 8.28 44.39
N VAL A 466 -42.43 7.38 43.68
CA VAL A 466 -43.90 7.21 43.66
C VAL A 466 -44.75 8.18 42.78
N GLU A 467 -45.55 7.56 41.87
CA GLU A 467 -46.87 7.97 41.30
C GLU A 467 -46.99 9.32 40.57
N GLU A 468 -47.91 9.65 39.66
CA GLU A 468 -48.94 9.00 38.85
C GLU A 468 -49.29 10.01 37.72
N GLU A 469 -50.05 9.52 36.76
CA GLU A 469 -50.76 10.09 35.60
C GLU A 469 -51.13 11.60 35.50
N ASP A 470 -51.30 11.97 34.22
CA ASP A 470 -52.34 12.82 33.62
C ASP A 470 -52.15 14.35 33.41
N GLY A 471 -52.48 14.77 32.17
CA GLY A 471 -53.41 15.89 31.98
C GLY A 471 -52.91 17.21 31.37
N ASN A 472 -53.11 17.34 30.05
CA ASN A 472 -53.60 18.52 29.30
C ASN A 472 -53.23 19.98 29.69
N CYS A 473 -52.53 20.63 28.75
CA CYS A 473 -52.99 21.77 27.91
C CYS A 473 -53.73 22.97 28.55
N LEU A 474 -53.13 24.19 28.47
CA LEU A 474 -53.61 25.38 27.71
C LEU A 474 -53.15 26.75 28.28
N HIS A 475 -52.88 27.70 27.35
CA HIS A 475 -52.90 29.19 27.43
C HIS A 475 -51.84 29.88 28.34
N GLU A 476 -51.25 31.04 28.05
CA GLU A 476 -51.46 32.14 27.10
C GLU A 476 -50.22 33.06 27.09
N ALA A 477 -50.00 33.82 26.01
CA ALA A 477 -48.95 34.85 25.87
C ALA A 477 -49.21 36.11 26.73
N PRO A 478 -48.22 37.03 26.87
CA PRO A 478 -48.32 38.24 26.04
C PRO A 478 -46.98 38.86 25.55
N GLU A 479 -47.17 39.72 24.55
CA GLU A 479 -46.26 40.53 23.75
C GLU A 479 -45.42 41.62 24.48
N ILE A 480 -44.45 42.18 23.72
CA ILE A 480 -44.17 43.61 23.45
C ILE A 480 -42.70 44.05 23.73
N ARG A 481 -41.92 44.29 22.64
CA ARG A 481 -41.30 45.57 22.17
C ARG A 481 -39.88 45.40 21.59
N GLU A 482 -39.78 45.68 20.28
CA GLU A 482 -38.54 46.09 19.59
C GLU A 482 -38.32 47.61 19.71
N PRO A 483 -37.11 48.07 19.37
CA PRO A 483 -36.93 49.32 18.64
C PRO A 483 -36.15 49.14 17.31
N GLU A 484 -36.73 49.70 16.24
CA GLU A 484 -36.12 50.18 14.97
C GLU A 484 -35.09 51.30 15.28
N ASP A 485 -34.22 51.84 14.42
CA ASP A 485 -33.76 51.70 13.03
C ASP A 485 -32.53 52.67 12.95
N GLU A 486 -31.57 52.45 12.06
CA GLU A 486 -31.06 53.53 11.19
C GLU A 486 -30.03 53.03 10.17
N PHE A 487 -30.40 53.22 8.91
CA PHE A 487 -29.66 53.00 7.68
C PHE A 487 -28.94 54.31 7.28
N MET A 488 -27.75 54.23 6.69
CA MET A 488 -27.25 55.28 5.81
C MET A 488 -26.65 54.69 4.53
N THR A 489 -27.32 54.99 3.42
CA THR A 489 -26.89 54.84 2.02
C THR A 489 -26.27 56.15 1.50
N MET A 490 -25.82 56.11 0.23
CA MET A 490 -25.57 57.20 -0.75
C MET A 490 -24.07 57.33 -1.10
N HIS A 491 -23.62 57.45 -2.36
CA HIS A 491 -24.27 57.54 -3.67
C HIS A 491 -23.21 57.35 -4.78
N GLU A 492 -23.61 56.84 -5.95
CA GLU A 492 -22.90 56.94 -7.23
C GLU A 492 -22.89 58.39 -7.78
N GLY A 493 -21.89 58.70 -8.62
CA GLY A 493 -21.80 59.93 -9.41
C GLY A 493 -21.02 59.71 -10.71
N GLN A 494 -21.57 60.23 -11.81
CA GLN A 494 -21.33 59.93 -13.22
C GLN A 494 -20.23 60.75 -13.93
N ALA A 495 -19.78 60.18 -15.07
CA ALA A 495 -19.60 60.77 -16.42
C ALA A 495 -18.37 61.62 -16.86
N GLU A 496 -18.19 61.53 -18.21
CA GLU A 496 -17.37 62.26 -19.19
C GLU A 496 -16.00 61.63 -19.53
N GLN A 497 -15.75 60.97 -20.68
CA GLN A 497 -15.92 61.25 -22.12
C GLN A 497 -14.79 62.14 -22.73
N THR A 498 -14.38 61.77 -23.96
CA THR A 498 -13.45 62.41 -24.94
C THR A 498 -11.97 62.00 -24.84
N ASP A 499 -11.19 61.76 -25.90
CA ASP A 499 -11.41 61.47 -27.34
C ASP A 499 -10.03 61.21 -28.02
N VAL A 500 -10.03 60.34 -29.04
CA VAL A 500 -9.27 60.40 -30.34
C VAL A 500 -7.74 60.17 -30.43
N TYR A 501 -7.39 59.19 -31.31
CA TYR A 501 -6.32 59.07 -32.34
C TYR A 501 -5.69 57.66 -32.30
N SER A 502 -6.16 56.65 -33.03
CA SER A 502 -6.11 56.37 -34.49
C SER A 502 -4.72 56.03 -35.07
N ASP A 503 -4.70 54.85 -35.69
CA ASP A 503 -3.94 54.41 -36.87
C ASP A 503 -2.40 54.27 -36.81
N ASN A 504 -1.92 53.04 -37.04
CA ASN A 504 -1.35 52.71 -38.36
C ASN A 504 -1.12 51.19 -38.52
N ILE A 505 -2.00 50.58 -39.30
CA ILE A 505 -1.67 49.46 -40.19
C ILE A 505 -1.13 50.10 -41.49
N SER A 506 0.00 49.65 -42.01
CA SER A 506 0.13 49.46 -43.46
C SER A 506 1.24 48.46 -43.84
N PRO A 507 1.04 47.76 -44.98
CA PRO A 507 1.89 46.69 -45.52
C PRO A 507 2.79 47.17 -46.67
N VAL A 508 3.83 46.40 -47.01
CA VAL A 508 4.50 46.36 -48.34
C VAL A 508 5.19 44.97 -48.42
N GLU A 509 4.66 43.97 -49.12
CA GLU A 509 4.77 43.63 -50.56
C GLU A 509 6.18 43.36 -51.12
N ASP A 510 6.34 42.10 -51.56
CA ASP A 510 7.10 41.52 -52.68
C ASP A 510 8.53 41.94 -53.04
N SER A 511 9.40 40.92 -53.04
CA SER A 511 10.33 40.58 -54.13
C SER A 511 10.68 39.09 -54.12
#